data_AF-C1K3T9-F1
#
_entry.id   AF-C1K3T9-F1
#
_cell.length_a   1.000
_cell.length_b   1.000
_cell.length_c   1.000
_cell.angle_alpha   90.00
_cell.angle_beta   90.00
_cell.angle_gamma   90.00
#
_symmetry.space_group_name_H-M   'P 1'
#
loop_
_entity.id
_entity.type
_entity.pdbx_description
1 polymer ?
#
loop_
_entity_poly.entity_id
_entity_poly.type
_entity_poly.pdbx_seq_one_letter_code
_entity_poly.pdbx_strand_id
1 'polypeptide(L)'
;FGIDSANMFGFWDWVGGRYSLWSAIGLSICLSIGFENFEQLLDGAHYMDNHFKTMPFEKNAPVILAVLGVWYSNFFKAETHALLPYDQYLHRFAAYFQQGDMESNGKFVSKAGKPVKYSTGPIVWGEPGTNGQHAFYQLIHQGTRLIPCDFIAPAQTHNPIAGGKHHKILLSNFLAQTEALMTGKTTDEARAELSKAGLCGNELENLLPHKVFVGNRPTNSIVVKKVSPFTLGALI
;
A
#
# COMPACT_ATOMS: atom_id res chain seq x y z
N PHE A 1 12.30 32.11 -22.17
CA PHE A 1 12.90 30.83 -21.72
C PHE A 1 13.89 30.27 -22.73
N GLY A 2 13.66 30.41 -24.05
CA GLY A 2 14.66 30.06 -25.07
C GLY A 2 14.67 28.59 -25.50
N ILE A 3 13.65 27.81 -25.14
CA ILE A 3 13.44 26.46 -25.67
C ILE A 3 12.91 26.55 -27.11
N ASP A 4 13.45 25.72 -27.99
CA ASP A 4 12.91 25.46 -29.33
C ASP A 4 11.54 24.76 -29.22
N SER A 5 10.53 25.28 -29.93
CA SER A 5 9.17 24.73 -29.92
C SER A 5 9.10 23.31 -30.48
N ALA A 6 10.06 22.87 -31.29
CA ALA A 6 10.17 21.47 -31.72
C ALA A 6 10.41 20.51 -30.55
N ASN A 7 10.95 21.01 -29.42
CA ASN A 7 11.19 20.25 -28.19
C ASN A 7 10.12 20.51 -27.11
N MET A 8 8.99 21.10 -27.49
CA MET A 8 7.85 21.29 -26.59
C MET A 8 6.87 20.14 -26.71
N PHE A 9 6.78 19.33 -25.64
CA PHE A 9 5.84 18.23 -25.54
C PHE A 9 4.58 18.69 -24.79
N GLY A 10 3.48 18.83 -25.53
CA GLY A 10 2.20 19.29 -24.99
C GLY A 10 1.42 18.19 -24.26
N PHE A 11 0.52 18.63 -23.37
CA PHE A 11 -0.54 17.81 -22.77
C PHE A 11 -1.77 18.70 -22.57
N TRP A 12 -2.91 18.12 -22.19
CA TRP A 12 -4.21 18.80 -22.22
C TRP A 12 -4.74 19.13 -20.83
N ASP A 13 -5.73 20.01 -20.77
CA ASP A 13 -6.37 20.51 -19.53
C ASP A 13 -7.08 19.42 -18.72
N TRP A 14 -7.60 18.39 -19.39
CA TRP A 14 -8.20 17.22 -18.75
C TRP A 14 -7.15 16.28 -18.11
N VAL A 15 -5.85 16.51 -18.33
CA VAL A 15 -4.77 15.79 -17.66
C VAL A 15 -4.45 16.47 -16.32
N GLY A 16 -5.09 16.00 -15.25
CA GLY A 16 -4.79 16.46 -13.90
C GLY A 16 -3.34 16.13 -13.51
N GLY A 17 -2.64 17.06 -12.84
CA GLY A 17 -1.21 16.92 -12.52
C GLY A 17 -0.85 15.61 -11.80
N ARG A 18 -1.66 15.18 -10.82
CA ARG A 18 -1.49 13.91 -10.09
C ARG A 18 -1.85 12.63 -10.87
N TYR A 19 -2.30 12.77 -12.12
CA TYR A 19 -2.60 11.69 -13.06
C TYR A 19 -1.83 11.87 -14.38
N SER A 20 -0.75 12.65 -14.37
CA SER A 20 -0.12 13.13 -15.62
C SER A 20 1.05 12.28 -16.11
N LEU A 21 1.56 11.32 -15.33
CA LEU A 21 2.76 10.54 -15.70
C LEU A 21 2.60 9.77 -17.02
N TRP A 22 1.37 9.50 -17.42
CA TRP A 22 1.02 8.80 -18.67
C TRP A 22 1.13 9.68 -19.92
N SER A 23 1.30 11.00 -19.73
CA SER A 23 1.36 12.00 -20.81
C SER A 23 2.80 12.37 -21.16
N ALA A 24 2.99 13.49 -21.85
CA ALA A 24 4.30 14.12 -22.08
C ALA A 24 5.10 14.36 -20.79
N ILE A 25 4.44 14.49 -19.62
CA ILE A 25 5.12 14.60 -18.32
C ILE A 25 5.95 13.33 -18.01
N GLY A 26 5.56 12.18 -18.55
CA GLY A 26 6.29 10.91 -18.46
C GLY A 26 7.56 10.83 -19.31
N LEU A 27 7.96 11.89 -20.04
CA LEU A 27 9.13 11.86 -20.91
C LEU A 27 10.41 11.40 -20.20
N SER A 28 10.62 11.79 -18.94
CA SER A 28 11.78 11.34 -18.16
C SER A 28 11.76 9.83 -17.86
N ILE A 29 10.58 9.24 -17.68
CA ILE A 29 10.40 7.80 -17.53
C ILE A 29 10.80 7.12 -18.83
N CYS A 30 10.22 7.57 -19.95
CA CYS A 30 10.54 7.08 -21.29
C CYS A 30 12.04 7.14 -21.60
N LEU A 31 12.72 8.24 -21.27
CA LEU A 31 14.16 8.38 -21.46
C LEU A 31 14.97 7.41 -20.59
N SER A 32 14.47 7.08 -19.40
CA SER A 32 15.14 6.19 -18.44
C SER A 32 15.01 4.71 -18.80
N ILE A 33 13.82 4.28 -19.25
CA ILE A 33 13.51 2.86 -19.47
C ILE A 33 13.33 2.48 -20.95
N GLY A 34 13.40 3.43 -21.87
CA GLY A 34 13.10 3.23 -23.29
C GLY A 34 11.60 3.31 -23.59
N PHE A 35 11.27 3.64 -24.84
CA PHE A 35 9.87 3.85 -25.26
C PHE A 35 9.05 2.56 -25.18
N GLU A 36 9.64 1.41 -25.53
CA GLU A 36 8.94 0.12 -25.51
C GLU A 36 8.53 -0.31 -24.09
N ASN A 37 9.32 0.05 -23.08
CA ASN A 37 8.94 -0.20 -21.69
C ASN A 37 7.93 0.85 -21.19
N PHE A 38 7.99 2.09 -21.69
CA PHE A 38 6.97 3.10 -21.41
C PHE A 38 5.61 2.73 -22.02
N GLU A 39 5.58 2.18 -23.24
CA GLU A 39 4.37 1.61 -23.83
C GLU A 39 3.81 0.46 -23.00
N GLN A 40 4.65 -0.46 -22.53
CA GLN A 40 4.19 -1.52 -21.63
C GLN A 40 3.60 -0.97 -20.32
N LEU A 41 4.15 0.13 -19.78
CA LEU A 41 3.58 0.82 -18.62
C LEU A 41 2.17 1.34 -18.93
N LEU A 42 1.96 1.96 -20.09
CA LEU A 42 0.65 2.42 -20.56
C LEU A 42 -0.33 1.25 -20.79
N ASP A 43 0.14 0.16 -21.40
CA ASP A 43 -0.66 -1.04 -21.64
C ASP A 43 -1.13 -1.69 -20.34
N GLY A 44 -0.28 -1.65 -19.30
CA GLY A 44 -0.64 -2.10 -17.96
C GLY A 44 -1.81 -1.31 -17.36
N ALA A 45 -1.73 0.02 -17.45
CA ALA A 45 -2.82 0.89 -17.00
C ALA A 45 -4.08 0.67 -17.84
N HIS A 46 -3.94 0.56 -19.16
CA HIS A 46 -5.07 0.30 -20.06
C HIS A 46 -5.73 -1.07 -19.80
N TYR A 47 -4.95 -2.09 -19.43
CA TYR A 47 -5.48 -3.36 -18.98
C TYR A 47 -6.36 -3.19 -17.73
N MET A 48 -5.90 -2.41 -16.74
CA MET A 48 -6.66 -2.13 -15.53
C MET A 48 -7.91 -1.26 -15.81
N ASP A 49 -7.85 -0.32 -16.76
CA ASP A 49 -9.01 0.45 -17.22
C ASP A 49 -10.11 -0.47 -17.75
N ASN A 50 -9.74 -1.43 -18.59
CA ASN A 50 -10.69 -2.38 -19.17
C ASN A 50 -11.28 -3.29 -18.10
N HIS A 51 -10.46 -3.78 -17.16
CA HIS A 51 -10.94 -4.53 -16.00
C HIS A 51 -11.94 -3.71 -15.17
N PHE A 52 -11.58 -2.49 -14.80
CA PHE A 52 -12.44 -1.60 -14.01
C PHE A 52 -13.76 -1.28 -14.74
N LYS A 53 -13.72 -1.05 -16.05
CA LYS A 53 -14.89 -0.69 -16.85
C LYS A 53 -15.87 -1.85 -17.07
N THR A 54 -15.37 -3.07 -17.20
CA THR A 54 -16.17 -4.21 -17.71
C THR A 54 -16.50 -5.27 -16.68
N MET A 55 -15.73 -5.40 -15.61
CA MET A 55 -15.97 -6.43 -14.61
C MET A 55 -17.15 -6.11 -13.69
N PRO A 56 -18.01 -7.09 -13.36
CA PRO A 56 -19.02 -6.96 -12.31
C PRO A 56 -18.39 -6.51 -10.99
N PHE A 57 -19.09 -5.66 -10.24
CA PHE A 57 -18.55 -4.98 -9.05
C PHE A 57 -17.99 -5.95 -8.00
N GLU A 58 -18.64 -7.08 -7.78
CA GLU A 58 -18.23 -8.13 -6.84
C GLU A 58 -16.95 -8.89 -7.25
N LYS A 59 -16.47 -8.66 -8.48
CA LYS A 59 -15.20 -9.21 -9.02
C LYS A 59 -14.24 -8.10 -9.47
N ASN A 60 -14.58 -6.84 -9.21
CA ASN A 60 -13.85 -5.68 -9.68
C ASN A 60 -12.91 -5.18 -8.57
N ALA A 61 -11.63 -5.56 -8.68
CA ALA A 61 -10.61 -5.23 -7.67
C ALA A 61 -10.60 -3.77 -7.19
N PRO A 62 -10.54 -2.73 -8.07
CA PRO A 62 -10.65 -1.34 -7.63
C PRO A 62 -11.93 -1.02 -6.83
N VAL A 63 -13.08 -1.56 -7.25
CA VAL A 63 -14.36 -1.35 -6.53
C VAL A 63 -14.34 -2.00 -5.15
N ILE A 64 -13.85 -3.23 -5.04
CA ILE A 64 -13.75 -3.95 -3.77
C ILE A 64 -12.83 -3.18 -2.80
N LEU A 65 -11.66 -2.75 -3.26
CA LEU A 65 -10.72 -1.97 -2.44
C LEU A 65 -11.34 -0.64 -1.98
N ALA A 66 -12.02 0.07 -2.89
CA ALA A 66 -12.70 1.33 -2.55
C ALA A 66 -13.80 1.14 -1.49
N VAL A 67 -14.63 0.10 -1.63
CA VAL A 67 -15.71 -0.20 -0.67
C VAL A 67 -15.14 -0.59 0.70
N LEU A 68 -14.06 -1.37 0.75
CA LEU A 68 -13.35 -1.67 2.01
C LEU A 68 -12.78 -0.40 2.66
N GLY A 69 -12.21 0.50 1.86
CA GLY A 69 -11.74 1.81 2.34
C GLY A 69 -12.87 2.64 2.96
N VAL A 70 -14.03 2.72 2.29
CA VAL A 70 -15.23 3.37 2.84
C VAL A 70 -15.69 2.69 4.12
N TRP A 71 -15.71 1.35 4.16
CA TRP A 71 -16.09 0.59 5.35
C TRP A 71 -15.25 0.99 6.57
N TYR A 72 -13.92 0.94 6.45
CA TYR A 72 -13.05 1.26 7.59
C TYR A 72 -13.03 2.76 7.93
N SER A 73 -13.05 3.64 6.94
CA SER A 73 -13.01 5.08 7.20
C SER A 73 -14.34 5.60 7.77
N ASN A 74 -15.47 5.21 7.19
CA ASN A 74 -16.77 5.79 7.55
C ASN A 74 -17.47 5.06 8.70
N PHE A 75 -17.26 3.76 8.87
CA PHE A 75 -17.91 2.98 9.92
C PHE A 75 -16.96 2.72 11.10
N PHE A 76 -15.72 2.31 10.84
CA PHE A 76 -14.72 2.08 11.90
C PHE A 76 -13.91 3.32 12.29
N LYS A 77 -14.12 4.45 11.61
CA LYS A 77 -13.45 5.73 11.90
C LYS A 77 -11.92 5.67 11.79
N ALA A 78 -11.40 4.77 10.95
CA ALA A 78 -9.99 4.74 10.62
C ALA A 78 -9.63 6.00 9.81
N GLU A 79 -8.79 6.87 10.37
CA GLU A 79 -8.39 8.13 9.74
C GLU A 79 -7.31 7.94 8.66
N THR A 80 -6.59 6.82 8.70
CA THR A 80 -5.38 6.61 7.89
C THR A 80 -5.43 5.31 7.11
N HIS A 81 -4.78 5.27 5.95
CA HIS A 81 -4.57 4.07 5.13
C HIS A 81 -3.08 3.86 4.87
N ALA A 82 -2.54 2.69 5.24
CA ALA A 82 -1.12 2.40 5.09
C ALA A 82 -0.84 1.60 3.81
N LEU A 83 0.10 2.08 2.98
CA LEU A 83 0.59 1.38 1.79
C LEU A 83 2.00 0.84 2.06
N LEU A 84 2.15 -0.48 2.10
CA LEU A 84 3.34 -1.16 2.61
C LEU A 84 3.92 -2.12 1.56
N PRO A 85 4.62 -1.60 0.53
CA PRO A 85 5.21 -2.43 -0.51
C PRO A 85 6.45 -3.18 0.00
N TYR A 86 6.47 -4.50 -0.11
CA TYR A 86 7.62 -5.37 0.15
C TYR A 86 8.48 -5.47 -1.11
N ASP A 87 8.91 -4.32 -1.61
CA ASP A 87 9.82 -4.16 -2.72
C ASP A 87 10.51 -2.79 -2.62
N GLN A 88 11.84 -2.77 -2.67
CA GLN A 88 12.61 -1.55 -2.46
C GLN A 88 12.51 -0.57 -3.65
N TYR A 89 12.25 -1.03 -4.88
CA TYR A 89 12.03 -0.14 -6.01
C TYR A 89 10.72 0.64 -5.87
N LEU A 90 9.77 0.14 -5.07
CA LEU A 90 8.51 0.82 -4.75
C LEU A 90 8.61 1.78 -3.54
N HIS A 91 9.81 2.18 -3.11
CA HIS A 91 9.99 3.06 -1.94
C HIS A 91 9.30 4.44 -2.06
N ARG A 92 8.95 4.89 -3.26
CA ARG A 92 8.19 6.13 -3.50
C ARG A 92 6.71 5.92 -3.77
N PHE A 93 6.23 4.67 -3.79
CA PHE A 93 4.85 4.34 -4.17
C PHE A 93 3.83 4.93 -3.20
N ALA A 94 4.05 4.79 -1.89
CA ALA A 94 3.18 5.40 -0.88
C ALA A 94 3.15 6.93 -0.99
N ALA A 95 4.31 7.56 -1.21
CA ALA A 95 4.41 9.01 -1.39
C ALA A 95 3.75 9.52 -2.68
N TYR A 96 3.77 8.72 -3.75
CA TYR A 96 3.03 9.02 -4.97
C TYR A 96 1.51 9.05 -4.70
N PHE A 97 0.99 8.06 -3.98
CA PHE A 97 -0.43 7.99 -3.62
C PHE A 97 -0.86 8.95 -2.50
N GLN A 98 0.07 9.53 -1.72
CA GLN A 98 -0.25 10.68 -0.89
C GLN A 98 -0.82 11.82 -1.72
N GLN A 99 -0.19 12.14 -2.86
CA GLN A 99 -0.76 13.12 -3.77
C GLN A 99 -1.99 12.56 -4.50
N GLY A 100 -1.89 11.35 -5.05
CA GLY A 100 -2.96 10.73 -5.85
C GLY A 100 -4.30 10.63 -5.12
N ASP A 101 -4.29 10.21 -3.86
CA ASP A 101 -5.51 10.03 -3.06
C ASP A 101 -5.87 11.32 -2.29
N MET A 102 -4.96 11.84 -1.46
CA MET A 102 -5.31 12.90 -0.51
C MET A 102 -5.66 14.22 -1.21
N GLU A 103 -5.00 14.56 -2.32
CA GLU A 103 -5.35 15.76 -3.10
C GLU A 103 -6.67 15.56 -3.89
N SER A 104 -7.01 14.32 -4.24
CA SER A 104 -8.28 13.98 -4.90
C SER A 104 -9.45 14.06 -3.93
N ASN A 105 -9.33 13.37 -2.79
CA ASN A 105 -10.44 13.02 -1.91
C ASN A 105 -10.44 13.81 -0.59
N GLY A 106 -9.38 14.57 -0.28
CA GLY A 106 -9.30 15.51 0.85
C GLY A 106 -10.19 16.72 0.63
N LYS A 107 -11.50 16.49 0.56
CA LYS A 107 -12.54 17.46 0.22
C LYS A 107 -13.64 17.41 1.26
N PHE A 108 -14.32 18.53 1.46
CA PHE A 108 -15.43 18.61 2.41
C PHE A 108 -16.74 19.08 1.78
N VAL A 109 -16.74 19.42 0.49
CA VAL A 109 -17.93 19.89 -0.25
C VAL A 109 -18.27 18.90 -1.35
N SER A 110 -19.54 18.49 -1.39
CA SER A 110 -20.07 17.60 -2.44
C SER A 110 -20.28 18.33 -3.77
N LYS A 111 -20.53 17.58 -4.85
CA LYS A 111 -20.88 18.15 -6.17
C LYS A 111 -22.10 19.07 -6.13
N ALA A 112 -22.99 18.91 -5.14
CA ALA A 112 -24.15 19.79 -4.93
C ALA A 112 -23.80 21.11 -4.23
N GLY A 113 -22.51 21.40 -3.97
CA GLY A 113 -22.07 22.61 -3.29
C GLY A 113 -22.34 22.62 -1.78
N LYS A 114 -22.69 21.48 -1.19
CA LYS A 114 -23.01 21.37 0.25
C LYS A 114 -21.88 20.68 1.02
N PRO A 115 -21.54 21.16 2.23
CA PRO A 115 -20.65 20.45 3.13
C PRO A 115 -21.13 19.04 3.43
N VAL A 116 -20.22 18.07 3.42
CA VAL A 116 -20.50 16.67 3.78
C VAL A 116 -20.56 16.48 5.30
N LYS A 117 -21.27 15.44 5.75
CA LYS A 117 -21.43 15.08 7.18
C LYS A 117 -20.77 13.74 7.53
N TYR A 118 -19.83 13.31 6.70
CA TYR A 118 -19.14 12.03 6.77
C TYR A 118 -17.65 12.23 6.46
N SER A 119 -16.82 11.23 6.77
CA SER A 119 -15.38 11.26 6.48
C SER A 119 -15.14 11.07 4.98
N THR A 120 -14.18 11.81 4.43
CA THR A 120 -13.78 11.71 3.02
C THR A 120 -12.42 11.02 2.88
N GLY A 121 -11.49 11.54 2.08
CA GLY A 121 -10.20 10.89 1.83
C GLY A 121 -9.42 10.62 3.12
N PRO A 122 -8.81 9.43 3.28
CA PRO A 122 -7.96 9.12 4.43
C PRO A 122 -6.60 9.80 4.32
N ILE A 123 -5.85 9.81 5.42
CA ILE A 123 -4.42 10.14 5.39
C ILE A 123 -3.65 8.91 4.89
N VAL A 124 -3.02 9.01 3.72
CA VAL A 124 -2.22 7.93 3.13
C VAL A 124 -0.76 8.05 3.61
N TRP A 125 -0.15 6.94 3.98
CA TRP A 125 1.26 6.90 4.40
C TRP A 125 1.85 5.50 4.27
N GLY A 126 3.17 5.38 4.41
CA GLY A 126 3.85 4.09 4.42
C GLY A 126 5.30 4.16 3.95
N GLU A 127 6.02 3.07 4.19
CA GLU A 127 7.42 2.85 3.79
C GLU A 127 7.55 1.39 3.35
N PRO A 128 8.53 1.06 2.49
CA PRO A 128 8.70 -0.31 2.03
C PRO A 128 9.07 -1.26 3.18
N GLY A 129 8.61 -2.50 3.05
CA GLY A 129 9.05 -3.61 3.89
C GLY A 129 10.48 -4.05 3.54
N THR A 130 11.31 -4.49 4.48
CA THR A 130 11.04 -4.68 5.92
C THR A 130 11.35 -3.44 6.78
N ASN A 131 11.80 -2.33 6.18
CA ASN A 131 12.20 -1.13 6.93
C ASN A 131 11.06 -0.60 7.82
N GLY A 132 9.84 -0.53 7.28
CA GLY A 132 8.66 -0.13 8.05
C GLY A 132 8.40 -0.99 9.30
N GLN A 133 8.75 -2.29 9.25
CA GLN A 133 8.59 -3.21 10.38
C GLN A 133 9.38 -2.76 11.60
N HIS A 134 10.56 -2.19 11.37
CA HIS A 134 11.47 -1.72 12.41
C HIS A 134 11.27 -0.25 12.78
N ALA A 135 10.25 0.41 12.21
CA ALA A 135 9.95 1.83 12.46
C ALA A 135 8.62 2.02 13.19
N PHE A 136 7.50 1.63 12.56
CA PHE A 136 6.16 2.00 13.03
C PHE A 136 5.19 0.83 13.19
N TYR A 137 5.57 -0.39 12.83
CA TYR A 137 4.69 -1.56 12.99
C TYR A 137 4.37 -1.86 14.46
N GLN A 138 5.20 -1.43 15.40
CA GLN A 138 4.87 -1.45 16.83
C GLN A 138 3.52 -0.76 17.12
N LEU A 139 3.30 0.41 16.53
CA LEU A 139 2.04 1.14 16.66
C LEU A 139 0.91 0.41 15.93
N ILE A 140 1.17 -0.14 14.74
CA ILE A 140 0.16 -0.90 13.99
C ILE A 140 -0.30 -2.12 14.80
N HIS A 141 0.60 -2.84 15.47
CA HIS A 141 0.28 -4.07 16.22
C HIS A 141 -0.32 -3.83 17.61
N GLN A 142 0.27 -2.93 18.40
CA GLN A 142 -0.08 -2.76 19.82
C GLN A 142 -0.60 -1.34 20.15
N GLY A 143 -0.65 -0.44 19.18
CA GLY A 143 -1.25 0.89 19.36
C GLY A 143 -2.77 0.84 19.43
N THR A 144 -3.37 1.98 19.77
CA THR A 144 -4.82 2.12 19.97
C THR A 144 -5.58 2.51 18.71
N ARG A 145 -4.88 2.78 17.61
CA ARG A 145 -5.48 3.16 16.32
C ARG A 145 -5.74 1.91 15.46
N LEU A 146 -6.87 1.90 14.77
CA LEU A 146 -7.14 0.98 13.68
C LEU A 146 -6.58 1.55 12.38
N ILE A 147 -5.73 0.78 11.71
CA ILE A 147 -5.03 1.22 10.50
C ILE A 147 -5.17 0.12 9.45
N PRO A 148 -6.11 0.25 8.49
CA PRO A 148 -6.13 -0.60 7.31
C PRO A 148 -4.80 -0.51 6.56
N CYS A 149 -4.26 -1.65 6.17
CA CYS A 149 -2.96 -1.74 5.50
C CYS A 149 -3.06 -2.55 4.21
N ASP A 150 -2.55 -2.00 3.10
CA ASP A 150 -2.33 -2.76 1.88
C ASP A 150 -0.86 -3.19 1.81
N PHE A 151 -0.64 -4.49 1.90
CA PHE A 151 0.65 -5.11 1.70
C PHE A 151 0.78 -5.49 0.23
N ILE A 152 1.87 -5.07 -0.43
CA ILE A 152 2.10 -5.36 -1.86
C ILE A 152 3.42 -6.12 -2.00
N ALA A 153 3.46 -7.25 -2.72
CA ALA A 153 4.71 -7.97 -2.95
C ALA A 153 4.78 -8.63 -4.34
N PRO A 154 5.93 -8.61 -5.02
CA PRO A 154 6.17 -9.46 -6.17
C PRO A 154 6.59 -10.87 -5.75
N ALA A 155 6.01 -11.90 -6.37
CA ALA A 155 6.43 -13.29 -6.19
C ALA A 155 7.86 -13.55 -6.72
N GLN A 156 8.29 -12.79 -7.72
CA GLN A 156 9.61 -12.89 -8.34
C GLN A 156 10.39 -11.58 -8.18
N THR A 157 11.63 -11.66 -7.70
CA THR A 157 12.54 -10.52 -7.60
C THR A 157 13.30 -10.27 -8.91
N HIS A 158 13.70 -9.02 -9.15
CA HIS A 158 14.71 -8.67 -10.16
C HIS A 158 16.13 -9.04 -9.73
N ASN A 159 16.37 -9.26 -8.44
CA ASN A 159 17.69 -9.48 -7.86
C ASN A 159 17.73 -10.83 -7.10
N PRO A 160 17.76 -11.98 -7.79
CA PRO A 160 17.75 -13.32 -7.17
C PRO A 160 19.10 -13.71 -6.55
N ILE A 161 19.73 -12.79 -5.81
CA ILE A 161 21.01 -13.00 -5.14
C ILE A 161 20.93 -14.13 -4.12
N ALA A 162 22.05 -14.82 -3.92
CA ALA A 162 22.14 -15.99 -3.03
C ALA A 162 21.03 -17.04 -3.28
N GLY A 163 20.73 -17.32 -4.55
CA GLY A 163 19.70 -18.28 -4.95
C GLY A 163 18.28 -17.87 -4.54
N GLY A 164 18.01 -16.56 -4.40
CA GLY A 164 16.70 -16.04 -3.97
C GLY A 164 16.46 -16.10 -2.46
N LYS A 165 17.47 -16.43 -1.64
CA LYS A 165 17.34 -16.48 -0.17
C LYS A 165 16.78 -15.19 0.41
N HIS A 166 17.26 -14.03 -0.06
CA HIS A 166 16.78 -12.72 0.40
C HIS A 166 15.30 -12.52 0.08
N HIS A 167 14.87 -12.85 -1.13
CA HIS A 167 13.47 -12.73 -1.53
C HIS A 167 12.55 -13.67 -0.75
N LYS A 168 13.02 -14.89 -0.44
CA LYS A 168 12.29 -15.83 0.41
C LYS A 168 12.08 -15.28 1.82
N ILE A 169 13.09 -14.65 2.42
CA ILE A 169 12.99 -14.00 3.74
C ILE A 169 12.06 -12.78 3.68
N LEU A 170 12.12 -12.00 2.59
CA LEU A 170 11.23 -10.86 2.38
C LEU A 170 9.76 -11.31 2.32
N LEU A 171 9.46 -12.36 1.54
CA LEU A 171 8.11 -12.90 1.42
C LEU A 171 7.63 -13.60 2.70
N SER A 172 8.51 -14.27 3.46
CA SER A 172 8.11 -14.82 4.76
C SER A 172 7.70 -13.71 5.73
N ASN A 173 8.40 -12.57 5.69
CA ASN A 173 8.04 -11.40 6.47
C ASN A 173 6.73 -10.75 6.01
N PHE A 174 6.50 -10.63 4.69
CA PHE A 174 5.23 -10.15 4.12
C PHE A 174 4.04 -10.98 4.64
N LEU A 175 4.13 -12.31 4.56
CA LEU A 175 3.07 -13.22 4.99
C LEU A 175 2.88 -13.20 6.52
N ALA A 176 3.99 -13.27 7.27
CA ALA A 176 3.93 -13.32 8.74
C ALA A 176 3.34 -12.05 9.35
N GLN A 177 3.52 -10.88 8.73
CA GLN A 177 2.97 -9.64 9.25
C GLN A 177 1.45 -9.57 9.13
N THR A 178 0.88 -9.99 8.00
CA THR A 178 -0.58 -9.98 7.82
C THR A 178 -1.23 -11.08 8.66
N GLU A 179 -0.59 -12.23 8.82
CA GLU A 179 -0.99 -13.27 9.76
C GLU A 179 -0.99 -12.76 11.21
N ALA A 180 0.12 -12.16 11.68
CA ALA A 180 0.22 -11.64 13.05
C ALA A 180 -0.81 -10.53 13.34
N LEU A 181 -1.10 -9.67 12.37
CA LEU A 181 -2.14 -8.64 12.48
C LEU A 181 -3.54 -9.26 12.62
N MET A 182 -3.80 -10.39 11.95
CA MET A 182 -5.05 -11.11 12.05
C MET A 182 -5.18 -11.88 13.37
N THR A 183 -4.19 -12.70 13.71
CA THR A 183 -4.30 -13.68 14.81
C THR A 183 -3.95 -13.09 16.18
N GLY A 184 -3.01 -12.14 16.22
CA GLY A 184 -2.45 -11.69 17.49
C GLY A 184 -1.71 -12.80 18.25
N LYS A 185 -1.66 -12.64 19.58
CA LYS A 185 -1.06 -13.55 20.54
C LYS A 185 -1.80 -13.41 21.87
N THR A 186 -2.47 -14.47 22.29
CA THR A 186 -3.28 -14.52 23.51
C THR A 186 -2.43 -14.46 24.77
N THR A 187 -3.07 -14.18 25.91
CA THR A 187 -2.44 -14.19 27.23
C THR A 187 -1.81 -15.55 27.55
N ASP A 188 -2.47 -16.66 27.21
CA ASP A 188 -1.96 -18.01 27.51
C ASP A 188 -0.73 -18.36 26.67
N GLU A 189 -0.74 -18.01 25.38
CA GLU A 189 0.42 -18.17 24.49
C GLU A 189 1.61 -17.34 24.96
N ALA A 190 1.38 -16.07 25.28
CA ALA A 190 2.43 -15.18 25.80
C ALA A 190 2.99 -15.68 27.14
N ARG A 191 2.13 -16.18 28.04
CA ARG A 191 2.53 -16.76 29.34
C ARG A 191 3.36 -18.03 29.15
N ALA A 192 2.96 -18.92 28.24
CA ALA A 192 3.71 -20.12 27.93
C ALA A 192 5.10 -19.79 27.36
N GLU A 193 5.21 -18.80 26.47
CA GLU A 193 6.50 -18.34 25.94
C GLU A 193 7.40 -17.73 27.03
N LEU A 194 6.87 -16.85 27.87
CA LEU A 194 7.62 -16.23 28.97
C LEU A 194 8.10 -17.27 29.99
N SER A 195 7.24 -18.25 30.31
CA SER A 195 7.60 -19.34 31.24
C SER A 195 8.72 -20.21 30.65
N LYS A 196 8.64 -20.52 29.34
CA LYS A 196 9.68 -21.29 28.62
C LYS A 196 11.00 -20.52 28.52
N ALA A 197 10.95 -19.18 28.52
CA ALA A 197 12.11 -18.30 28.61
C ALA A 197 12.70 -18.20 30.04
N GLY A 198 12.10 -18.86 31.03
CA GLY A 198 12.59 -18.94 32.40
C GLY A 198 12.06 -17.86 33.35
N LEU A 199 11.13 -17.00 32.92
CA LEU A 199 10.50 -16.02 33.81
C LEU A 199 9.45 -16.68 34.70
N CYS A 200 9.32 -16.24 35.95
CA CYS A 200 8.33 -16.74 36.88
C CYS A 200 7.90 -15.67 37.89
N GLY A 201 6.83 -15.97 38.65
CA GLY A 201 6.31 -15.09 39.70
C GLY A 201 6.00 -13.68 39.20
N ASN A 202 6.34 -12.67 40.02
CA ASN A 202 6.03 -11.27 39.74
C ASN A 202 6.65 -10.75 38.43
N GLU A 203 7.84 -11.23 38.04
CA GLU A 203 8.48 -10.78 36.80
C GLU A 203 7.67 -11.19 35.57
N LEU A 204 7.14 -12.42 35.57
CA LEU A 204 6.26 -12.89 34.50
C LEU A 204 4.95 -12.12 34.49
N GLU A 205 4.28 -11.99 35.64
CA GLU A 205 2.98 -11.30 35.72
C GLU A 205 3.07 -9.83 35.27
N ASN A 206 4.18 -9.16 35.60
CA ASN A 206 4.41 -7.79 35.19
C ASN A 206 4.68 -7.67 33.68
N LEU A 207 5.41 -8.61 33.07
CA LEU A 207 5.77 -8.54 31.66
C LEU A 207 4.65 -9.03 30.73
N LEU A 208 3.86 -9.98 31.18
CA LEU A 208 2.81 -10.64 30.41
C LEU A 208 1.87 -9.69 29.64
N PRO A 209 1.25 -8.66 30.25
CA PRO A 209 0.32 -7.79 29.54
C PRO A 209 0.98 -7.03 28.37
N HIS A 210 2.29 -6.80 28.43
CA HIS A 210 3.05 -6.14 27.37
C HIS A 210 3.39 -7.06 26.19
N LYS A 211 3.24 -8.38 26.36
CA LYS A 211 3.53 -9.40 25.34
C LYS A 211 2.29 -9.93 24.63
N VAL A 212 1.10 -9.49 25.03
CA VAL A 212 -0.16 -9.80 24.36
C VAL A 212 -0.31 -8.95 23.10
N PHE A 213 -0.80 -9.58 22.03
CA PHE A 213 -1.17 -8.92 20.78
C PHE A 213 -2.65 -9.19 20.53
N VAL A 214 -3.45 -8.13 20.41
CA VAL A 214 -4.91 -8.26 20.30
C VAL A 214 -5.35 -8.92 18.98
N GLY A 215 -4.54 -8.81 17.92
CA GLY A 215 -4.91 -9.28 16.59
C GLY A 215 -6.12 -8.50 16.04
N ASN A 216 -6.89 -9.15 15.16
CA ASN A 216 -8.08 -8.58 14.51
C ASN A 216 -7.84 -7.21 13.84
N ARG A 217 -6.70 -7.06 13.18
CA ARG A 217 -6.30 -5.84 12.46
C ARG A 217 -6.32 -6.12 10.95
N PRO A 218 -7.07 -5.31 10.16
CA PRO A 218 -7.36 -5.65 8.77
C PRO A 218 -6.18 -5.34 7.84
N THR A 219 -5.94 -6.26 6.90
CA THR A 219 -4.96 -6.07 5.82
C THR A 219 -5.51 -6.59 4.49
N ASN A 220 -5.09 -5.96 3.40
CA ASN A 220 -5.14 -6.57 2.06
C ASN A 220 -3.74 -7.06 1.69
N SER A 221 -3.67 -8.21 1.00
CA SER A 221 -2.42 -8.73 0.43
C SER A 221 -2.53 -8.77 -1.09
N ILE A 222 -1.84 -7.83 -1.75
CA ILE A 222 -1.78 -7.72 -3.21
C ILE A 222 -0.48 -8.34 -3.69
N VAL A 223 -0.57 -9.54 -4.27
CA VAL A 223 0.59 -10.27 -4.78
C VAL A 223 0.59 -10.21 -6.29
N VAL A 224 1.69 -9.73 -6.87
CA VAL A 224 1.91 -9.72 -8.31
C VAL A 224 3.01 -10.71 -8.69
N LYS A 225 3.06 -11.15 -9.95
CA LYS A 225 4.10 -12.10 -10.37
C LYS A 225 5.49 -11.48 -10.27
N LYS A 226 5.67 -10.27 -10.80
CA LYS A 226 6.93 -9.51 -10.84
C LYS A 226 6.57 -8.04 -11.11
N VAL A 227 7.30 -7.08 -10.55
CA VAL A 227 7.08 -5.65 -10.89
C VAL A 227 7.75 -5.35 -12.23
N SER A 228 7.04 -5.55 -13.34
CA SER A 228 7.43 -5.08 -14.69
C SER A 228 6.81 -3.72 -14.99
N PRO A 229 7.18 -3.02 -16.09
CA PRO A 229 6.48 -1.80 -16.50
C PRO A 229 4.96 -2.02 -16.62
N PHE A 230 4.52 -3.10 -17.28
CA PHE A 230 3.10 -3.46 -17.35
C PHE A 230 2.46 -3.67 -15.98
N THR A 231 3.08 -4.45 -15.10
CA THR A 231 2.51 -4.69 -13.77
C THR A 231 2.47 -3.43 -12.92
N LEU A 232 3.48 -2.56 -13.03
CA LEU A 232 3.49 -1.27 -12.36
C LEU A 232 2.36 -0.38 -12.89
N GLY A 233 2.15 -0.35 -14.20
CA GLY A 233 1.07 0.40 -14.83
C GLY A 233 -0.31 -0.08 -14.39
N ALA A 234 -0.50 -1.38 -14.25
CA ALA A 234 -1.76 -1.96 -13.76
C ALA A 234 -2.00 -1.75 -12.25
N LEU A 235 -0.92 -1.54 -11.47
CA LEU A 235 -0.99 -1.30 -10.02
C LEU A 235 -1.26 0.18 -9.69
N ILE A 236 -0.76 1.10 -10.52
CA ILE A 236 -0.98 2.56 -10.36
C ILE A 236 -2.39 2.91 -10.81
#